data_AF-A0A949BLP7-F1
#
_entry.id   AF-A0A949BLP7-F1
#
_cell.length_a   1.000
_cell.length_b   1.000
_cell.length_c   1.000
_cell.angle_alpha   90.00
_cell.angle_beta   90.00
_cell.angle_gamma   90.00
#
_symmetry.space_group_name_H-M   'P 1'
#
loop_
_entity.id
_entity.type
_entity.pdbx_description
1 polymer ?
#
loop_
_entity_poly.entity_id
_entity_poly.type
_entity_poly.pdbx_seq_one_letter_code
_entity_poly.pdbx_strand_id
1 'polypeptide(L)'
;MVLCRMMLRGAVITLIALALVALQHVFFVDQAWAHSMHLQEEKPGMLRATYEGGRPAPKSVITLLGEEEQVLLTGPVDEQGRFTFDHKALKPIKAVARDGLGHRDILEFAATEDIAETPLILRVAFGLALLLIPAIYFYYRTKRNQPS
;
A
#
# COMPACT_ATOMS: atom_id res chain seq x y z
N MET A 1 33.62 29.76 -54.99
CA MET A 1 33.77 28.91 -53.79
C MET A 1 32.92 29.33 -52.59
N VAL A 2 32.56 30.62 -52.42
CA VAL A 2 31.77 31.10 -51.27
C VAL A 2 30.31 30.60 -51.28
N LEU A 3 29.66 30.60 -52.44
CA LEU A 3 28.26 30.16 -52.59
C LEU A 3 28.04 28.67 -52.24
N CYS A 4 28.96 27.79 -52.67
CA CYS A 4 28.90 26.35 -52.38
C CYS A 4 29.08 26.05 -50.88
N ARG A 5 29.94 26.80 -50.19
CA ARG A 5 30.09 26.70 -48.72
C ARG A 5 28.86 27.20 -47.96
N MET A 6 28.13 28.17 -48.50
CA MET A 6 26.87 28.66 -47.90
C MET A 6 25.74 27.64 -48.05
N MET A 7 25.59 27.02 -49.22
CA MET A 7 24.57 25.98 -49.46
C MET A 7 24.82 24.71 -48.63
N LEU A 8 26.09 24.31 -48.47
CA LEU A 8 26.46 23.15 -47.64
C LEU A 8 26.15 23.40 -46.15
N ARG A 9 26.38 24.62 -45.64
CA ARG A 9 26.04 25.00 -44.27
C ARG A 9 24.53 24.98 -44.02
N GLY A 10 23.74 25.47 -44.97
CA GLY A 10 22.28 25.41 -44.90
C GLY A 10 21.77 23.98 -44.83
N ALA A 11 22.25 23.10 -45.71
CA ALA A 11 21.85 21.69 -45.72
C ALA A 11 22.21 20.96 -44.42
N VAL A 12 23.40 21.20 -43.86
CA VAL A 12 23.83 20.60 -42.59
C VAL A 12 22.96 21.08 -41.42
N ILE A 13 22.61 22.38 -41.37
CA ILE A 13 21.72 22.92 -40.34
C ILE A 13 20.32 22.28 -40.44
N THR A 14 19.77 22.15 -41.64
CA THR A 14 18.47 21.49 -41.85
C THR A 14 18.50 20.03 -41.41
N LEU A 15 19.58 19.31 -41.69
CA LEU A 15 19.74 17.90 -41.34
C LEU A 15 19.88 17.71 -39.82
N ILE A 16 20.64 18.61 -39.16
CA ILE A 16 20.73 18.65 -37.68
C ILE A 16 19.35 18.96 -37.07
N ALA A 17 18.61 19.91 -37.62
CA ALA A 17 17.27 20.25 -37.12
C ALA A 17 16.30 19.07 -37.26
N LEU A 18 16.30 18.37 -38.40
CA LEU A 18 15.51 17.16 -38.61
C LEU A 18 15.92 16.04 -37.64
N ALA A 19 17.22 15.86 -37.41
CA ALA A 19 17.72 14.88 -36.45
C ALA A 19 17.28 15.20 -35.02
N LEU A 20 17.31 16.47 -34.61
CA LEU A 20 16.82 16.91 -33.31
C LEU A 20 15.30 16.75 -33.15
N VAL A 21 14.53 17.03 -34.19
CA VAL A 21 13.08 16.78 -34.23
C VAL A 21 12.78 15.28 -34.14
N ALA A 22 13.50 14.43 -34.86
CA ALA A 22 13.34 12.99 -34.75
C ALA A 22 13.73 12.49 -33.34
N LEU A 23 14.82 13.03 -32.79
CA LEU A 23 15.31 12.71 -31.45
C LEU A 23 14.29 13.08 -30.37
N GLN A 24 13.57 14.20 -30.52
CA GLN A 24 12.51 14.58 -29.59
C GLN A 24 11.40 13.52 -29.53
N HIS A 25 10.96 12.96 -30.66
CA HIS A 25 9.90 11.96 -30.67
C HIS A 25 10.31 10.63 -30.04
N VAL A 26 11.62 10.33 -30.00
CA VAL A 26 12.15 9.14 -29.32
C VAL A 26 12.14 9.32 -27.80
N PHE A 27 12.40 10.54 -27.31
CA PHE A 27 12.46 10.82 -25.87
C PHE A 27 11.11 11.20 -25.25
N PHE A 28 10.18 11.72 -26.04
CA PHE A 28 8.82 12.04 -25.60
C PHE A 28 7.87 10.92 -26.01
N VAL A 29 7.99 9.77 -25.35
CA VAL A 29 6.93 8.76 -25.34
C VAL A 29 5.79 9.27 -24.44
N ASP A 30 4.55 9.20 -24.93
CA ASP A 30 3.39 9.49 -24.11
C ASP A 30 3.37 8.55 -22.90
N GLN A 31 3.14 9.11 -21.70
CA GLN A 31 2.98 8.29 -20.50
C GLN A 31 1.75 7.40 -20.69
N ALA A 32 1.96 6.09 -20.83
CA ALA A 32 0.87 5.13 -20.82
C ALA A 32 0.34 5.00 -19.39
N TRP A 33 -0.87 5.52 -19.14
CA TRP A 33 -1.57 5.35 -17.88
C TRP A 33 -2.20 3.96 -17.86
N ALA A 34 -1.53 3.01 -17.20
CA ALA A 34 -2.14 1.73 -16.84
C ALA A 34 -3.01 1.97 -15.60
N HIS A 35 -4.33 1.78 -15.73
CA HIS A 35 -5.25 1.85 -14.59
C HIS A 35 -4.81 0.81 -13.56
N SER A 36 -4.50 1.24 -12.34
CA SER A 36 -4.11 0.30 -11.30
C SER A 36 -5.33 -0.44 -10.74
N MET A 37 -5.12 -1.67 -10.26
CA MET A 37 -6.07 -2.38 -9.41
C MET A 37 -5.55 -2.34 -7.99
N HIS A 38 -6.47 -2.21 -7.04
CA HIS A 38 -6.21 -2.21 -5.62
C HIS A 38 -7.03 -3.31 -4.95
N LEU A 39 -6.38 -4.12 -4.10
CA LEU A 39 -6.97 -5.15 -3.28
C LEU A 39 -6.80 -4.77 -1.81
N GLN A 40 -7.91 -4.71 -1.08
CA GLN A 40 -7.91 -4.37 0.34
C GLN A 40 -8.85 -5.30 1.13
N GLU A 41 -8.55 -5.49 2.41
CA GLU A 41 -9.47 -6.12 3.35
C GLU A 41 -10.44 -5.07 3.90
N GLU A 42 -11.75 -5.25 3.68
CA GLU A 42 -12.75 -4.38 4.29
C GLU A 42 -13.05 -4.81 5.73
N LYS A 43 -13.10 -6.12 5.96
CA LYS A 43 -13.37 -6.78 7.25
C LYS A 43 -12.76 -8.19 7.24
N PRO A 44 -12.53 -8.82 8.40
CA PRO A 44 -12.06 -10.20 8.48
C PRO A 44 -12.89 -11.15 7.60
N GLY A 45 -12.24 -11.74 6.59
CA GLY A 45 -12.90 -12.67 5.65
C GLY A 45 -13.60 -11.99 4.47
N MET A 46 -13.45 -10.68 4.27
CA MET A 46 -14.03 -9.94 3.15
C MET A 46 -12.99 -9.02 2.50
N LEU A 47 -12.61 -9.39 1.27
CA LEU A 47 -11.73 -8.60 0.42
C LEU A 47 -12.52 -7.81 -0.60
N ARG A 48 -11.97 -6.69 -1.04
CA ARG A 48 -12.51 -5.89 -2.12
C ARG A 48 -11.43 -5.50 -3.11
N ALA A 49 -11.67 -5.82 -4.38
CA ALA A 49 -10.88 -5.41 -5.53
C ALA A 49 -11.56 -4.20 -6.21
N THR A 50 -10.80 -3.13 -6.38
CA THR A 50 -11.23 -1.91 -7.06
C THR A 50 -10.20 -1.48 -8.09
N TYR A 51 -10.64 -0.89 -9.20
CA TYR A 51 -9.77 -0.13 -10.06
C TYR A 51 -9.50 1.26 -9.48
N GLU A 52 -8.51 1.94 -10.04
CA GLU A 52 -8.22 3.34 -9.76
C GLU A 52 -9.50 4.21 -9.82
N GLY A 53 -9.65 5.09 -8.82
CA GLY A 53 -10.87 5.87 -8.60
C GLY A 53 -11.97 5.13 -7.81
N GLY A 54 -11.68 3.96 -7.23
CA GLY A 54 -12.59 3.24 -6.33
C GLY A 54 -13.71 2.47 -7.02
N ARG A 55 -13.65 2.35 -8.35
CA ARG A 55 -14.65 1.59 -9.13
C ARG A 55 -14.48 0.10 -8.85
N PRO A 56 -15.57 -0.67 -8.65
CA PRO A 56 -15.49 -2.12 -8.54
C PRO A 56 -14.72 -2.77 -9.69
N ALA A 57 -13.97 -3.83 -9.39
CA ALA A 57 -13.30 -4.66 -10.39
C ALA A 57 -14.00 -6.03 -10.53
N PRO A 58 -15.21 -6.11 -11.13
CA PRO A 58 -16.07 -7.31 -11.09
C PRO A 58 -15.53 -8.52 -11.87
N LYS A 59 -14.51 -8.32 -12.70
CA LYS A 59 -13.85 -9.40 -13.46
C LYS A 59 -12.68 -10.03 -12.70
N SER A 60 -12.38 -9.53 -11.51
CA SER A 60 -11.25 -10.00 -10.74
C SER A 60 -11.49 -11.39 -10.16
N VAL A 61 -10.45 -12.20 -10.19
CA VAL A 61 -10.35 -13.48 -9.50
C VAL A 61 -9.35 -13.30 -8.38
N ILE A 62 -9.77 -13.66 -7.17
CA ILE A 62 -8.93 -13.62 -5.98
C ILE A 62 -8.41 -15.02 -5.68
N THR A 63 -7.13 -15.10 -5.38
CA THR A 63 -6.43 -16.31 -4.93
C THR A 63 -5.85 -16.07 -3.55
N LEU A 64 -6.28 -16.86 -2.57
CA LEU A 64 -5.75 -16.88 -1.21
C LEU A 64 -4.60 -17.90 -1.12
N LEU A 65 -3.51 -17.48 -0.50
CA LEU A 65 -2.26 -18.23 -0.39
C LEU A 65 -1.87 -18.39 1.08
N GLY A 66 -1.44 -19.60 1.44
CA GLY A 66 -0.89 -19.96 2.75
C GLY A 66 0.62 -19.72 2.85
N GLU A 67 1.21 -20.15 3.96
CA GLU A 67 2.63 -19.88 4.33
C GLU A 67 3.66 -20.36 3.30
N GLU A 68 3.40 -21.45 2.61
CA GLU A 68 4.28 -22.07 1.61
C GLU A 68 3.86 -21.69 0.17
N GLU A 69 3.15 -20.57 0.00
CA GLU A 69 2.51 -20.16 -1.26
C GLU A 69 1.51 -21.18 -1.84
N GLN A 70 1.03 -22.12 -1.02
CA GLN A 70 -0.01 -23.06 -1.42
C GLN A 70 -1.35 -22.32 -1.60
N VAL A 71 -2.09 -22.68 -2.65
CA VAL A 71 -3.43 -22.14 -2.90
C VAL A 71 -4.40 -22.72 -1.87
N LEU A 72 -4.94 -21.85 -1.02
CA LEU A 72 -5.98 -22.20 -0.06
C LEU A 72 -7.37 -22.14 -0.70
N LEU A 73 -7.60 -21.11 -1.52
CA LEU A 73 -8.87 -20.85 -2.18
C LEU A 73 -8.67 -19.94 -3.39
N THR A 74 -9.42 -20.18 -4.44
CA THR A 74 -9.50 -19.28 -5.60
C THR A 74 -10.95 -19.10 -6.01
N GLY A 75 -11.37 -17.87 -6.31
CA GLY A 75 -12.70 -17.62 -6.82
C GLY A 75 -12.92 -16.21 -7.37
N PRO A 76 -13.99 -16.00 -8.13
CA PRO A 76 -14.36 -14.69 -8.65
C PRO A 76 -14.88 -13.78 -7.54
N VAL A 77 -14.75 -12.47 -7.75
CA VAL A 77 -15.46 -11.46 -6.96
C VAL A 77 -16.92 -11.31 -7.39
N ASP A 78 -17.74 -10.67 -6.55
CA ASP A 78 -19.10 -10.23 -6.89
C ASP A 78 -19.11 -8.97 -7.78
N GLU A 79 -20.29 -8.50 -8.17
CA GLU A 79 -20.46 -7.28 -8.99
C GLU A 79 -19.90 -6.00 -8.34
N GLN A 80 -19.76 -6.00 -7.02
CA GLN A 80 -19.19 -4.89 -6.25
C GLN A 80 -17.67 -5.06 -6.03
N GLY A 81 -17.06 -6.09 -6.62
CA GLY A 81 -15.65 -6.39 -6.51
C GLY A 81 -15.28 -7.08 -5.20
N ARG A 82 -16.24 -7.63 -4.45
CA ARG A 82 -16.01 -8.26 -3.15
C ARG A 82 -15.82 -9.76 -3.26
N PHE A 83 -14.97 -10.29 -2.41
CA PHE A 83 -14.73 -11.72 -2.25
C PHE A 83 -14.83 -12.09 -0.78
N THR A 84 -15.64 -13.10 -0.47
CA THR A 84 -15.88 -13.53 0.91
C THR A 84 -15.30 -14.93 1.10
N PHE A 85 -14.64 -15.14 2.24
CA PHE A 85 -14.06 -16.42 2.64
C PHE A 85 -14.19 -16.62 4.15
N ASP A 86 -14.11 -17.87 4.59
CA ASP A 86 -14.08 -18.19 6.02
C ASP A 86 -12.68 -17.95 6.58
N HIS A 87 -12.46 -16.77 7.18
CA HIS A 87 -11.18 -16.40 7.79
C HIS A 87 -10.84 -17.18 9.08
N LYS A 88 -11.78 -17.95 9.63
CA LYS A 88 -11.50 -18.81 10.80
C LYS A 88 -10.96 -20.16 10.35
N ALA A 89 -11.53 -20.70 9.28
CA ALA A 89 -11.08 -21.96 8.68
C ALA A 89 -9.81 -21.77 7.84
N LEU A 90 -9.74 -20.69 7.06
CA LEU A 90 -8.62 -20.36 6.20
C LEU A 90 -7.78 -19.26 6.85
N LYS A 91 -6.47 -19.52 7.00
CA LYS A 91 -5.49 -18.56 7.50
C LYS A 91 -4.55 -18.13 6.36
N PRO A 92 -5.01 -17.34 5.39
CA PRO A 92 -4.15 -16.86 4.32
C PRO A 92 -3.13 -15.86 4.88
N ILE A 93 -1.89 -15.94 4.39
CA ILE A 93 -0.88 -14.90 4.61
C ILE A 93 -0.83 -13.90 3.45
N LYS A 94 -1.37 -14.29 2.29
CA LYS A 94 -1.35 -13.47 1.08
C LYS A 94 -2.63 -13.69 0.26
N ALA A 95 -3.14 -12.62 -0.33
CA ALA A 95 -4.19 -12.65 -1.33
C ALA A 95 -3.72 -11.96 -2.62
N VAL A 96 -4.08 -12.52 -3.77
CA VAL A 96 -3.72 -11.99 -5.08
C VAL A 96 -4.98 -11.80 -5.90
N ALA A 97 -5.22 -10.58 -6.37
CA ALA A 97 -6.29 -10.29 -7.33
C ALA A 97 -5.72 -10.22 -8.75
N ARG A 98 -6.42 -10.80 -9.74
CA ARG A 98 -6.12 -10.68 -11.17
C ARG A 98 -7.40 -10.61 -11.99
N ASP A 99 -7.45 -9.79 -13.03
CA ASP A 99 -8.62 -9.68 -13.91
C ASP A 99 -8.42 -10.27 -15.32
N GLY A 100 -7.25 -10.85 -15.58
CA GLY A 100 -6.90 -11.44 -16.88
C GLY A 100 -6.56 -10.42 -17.97
N LEU A 101 -6.58 -9.11 -17.67
CA LEU A 101 -6.28 -8.02 -18.61
C LEU A 101 -4.95 -7.32 -18.30
N GLY A 102 -4.15 -7.91 -17.42
CA GLY A 102 -2.86 -7.37 -17.00
C GLY A 102 -2.90 -6.60 -15.68
N HIS A 103 -4.08 -6.39 -15.08
CA HIS A 103 -4.17 -5.82 -13.75
C HIS A 103 -3.96 -6.90 -12.69
N ARG A 104 -3.08 -6.58 -11.73
CA ARG A 104 -2.77 -7.46 -10.60
C ARG A 104 -2.46 -6.63 -9.38
N ASP A 105 -2.99 -7.06 -8.24
CA ASP A 105 -2.58 -6.55 -6.94
C ASP A 105 -2.39 -7.68 -5.94
N ILE A 106 -1.59 -7.41 -4.90
CA ILE A 106 -1.28 -8.34 -3.82
C ILE A 106 -1.59 -7.66 -2.50
N LEU A 107 -2.36 -8.34 -1.67
CA LEU A 107 -2.53 -7.99 -0.27
C LEU A 107 -1.78 -9.01 0.57
N GLU A 108 -0.83 -8.56 1.37
CA GLU A 108 -0.25 -9.36 2.43
C GLU A 108 -1.05 -9.12 3.70
N PHE A 109 -1.56 -10.20 4.29
CA PHE A 109 -2.23 -10.08 5.58
C PHE A 109 -1.15 -9.81 6.61
N ALA A 110 -1.31 -8.74 7.39
CA ALA A 110 -0.47 -8.55 8.56
C ALA A 110 -0.56 -9.82 9.40
N ALA A 111 0.58 -10.35 9.83
CA ALA A 111 0.58 -11.36 10.87
C ALA A 111 -0.18 -10.74 12.04
N THR A 112 -1.41 -11.19 12.26
CA THR A 112 -2.09 -10.97 13.53
C THR A 112 -1.26 -11.74 14.55
N GLU A 113 -0.16 -11.15 15.00
CA GLU A 113 0.18 -11.28 16.40
C GLU A 113 -1.09 -10.85 17.12
N ASP A 114 -1.74 -11.78 17.81
CA ASP A 114 -2.71 -11.46 18.85
C ASP A 114 -1.97 -10.49 19.78
N ILE A 115 -2.10 -9.19 19.54
CA ILE A 115 -1.54 -8.16 20.39
C ILE A 115 -2.38 -8.30 21.66
N ALA A 116 -1.91 -9.13 22.60
CA ALA A 116 -2.61 -9.40 23.83
C ALA A 116 -2.99 -8.05 24.45
N GLU A 117 -4.29 -7.72 24.39
CA GLU A 117 -4.77 -6.46 24.93
C GLU A 117 -4.37 -6.43 26.40
N THR A 118 -3.57 -5.42 26.77
CA THR A 118 -3.08 -5.30 28.13
C THR A 118 -4.28 -5.26 29.08
N PRO A 119 -4.41 -6.20 30.04
CA PRO A 119 -5.58 -6.28 30.91
C PRO A 119 -5.87 -4.92 31.56
N LEU A 120 -7.14 -4.54 31.65
CA LEU A 120 -7.57 -3.25 32.20
C LEU A 120 -6.96 -2.99 33.59
N ILE A 121 -6.84 -4.05 34.41
CA ILE A 121 -6.23 -3.98 35.74
C ILE A 121 -4.77 -3.52 35.67
N LEU A 122 -3.98 -4.01 34.71
CA LEU A 122 -2.58 -3.59 34.55
C LEU A 122 -2.49 -2.13 34.11
N ARG A 123 -3.34 -1.69 33.17
CA ARG A 123 -3.38 -0.28 32.74
C ARG A 123 -3.72 0.66 33.89
N VAL A 124 -4.74 0.32 34.68
CA VAL A 124 -5.17 1.11 35.85
C VAL A 124 -4.12 1.10 36.95
N ALA A 125 -3.52 -0.06 37.24
CA ALA A 125 -2.47 -0.17 38.26
C ALA A 125 -1.24 0.67 37.89
N PHE A 126 -0.81 0.64 36.62
CA PHE A 126 0.33 1.43 36.17
C PHE A 126 0.05 2.94 36.21
N GLY A 127 -1.16 3.34 35.78
CA GLY A 127 -1.60 4.74 35.87
C GLY A 127 -1.65 5.26 37.31
N LEU A 128 -2.19 4.46 38.23
CA LEU A 128 -2.21 4.81 39.66
C LEU A 128 -0.80 4.87 40.27
N ALA A 129 0.07 3.92 39.93
CA ALA A 129 1.45 3.94 40.42
C ALA A 129 2.20 5.21 39.98
N LEU A 130 2.03 5.63 38.73
CA LEU A 130 2.61 6.87 38.19
C LEU A 130 2.16 8.13 38.93
N LEU A 131 0.93 8.14 39.48
CA LEU A 131 0.42 9.27 40.27
C LEU A 131 0.82 9.19 41.74
N LEU A 132 0.74 8.00 42.34
CA LEU A 132 0.94 7.81 43.76
C LEU A 132 2.41 7.89 44.17
N ILE A 133 3.34 7.40 43.36
CA ILE A 133 4.78 7.45 43.67
C ILE A 133 5.27 8.90 43.87
N PRO A 134 5.06 9.83 42.91
CA PRO A 134 5.46 11.22 43.13
C PRO A 134 4.63 11.89 44.24
N ALA A 135 3.33 11.61 44.36
CA ALA A 135 2.51 12.17 45.43
C ALA A 135 3.04 11.80 46.83
N ILE A 136 3.38 10.53 47.03
CA ILE A 136 4.01 10.03 48.27
C ILE A 136 5.36 10.69 48.49
N TYR A 137 6.20 10.78 47.45
CA TYR A 137 7.50 11.44 47.54
C TYR A 137 7.38 12.91 48.00
N PHE A 138 6.48 13.69 47.40
CA PHE A 138 6.25 15.08 47.79
C PHE A 138 5.64 15.20 49.19
N TYR A 139 4.72 14.32 49.57
CA TYR A 139 4.13 14.27 50.90
C TYR A 139 5.19 14.04 52.00
N TYR A 140 6.09 13.08 51.80
CA TYR A 140 7.18 12.84 52.76
C TYR A 140 8.18 13.98 52.80
N ARG A 141 8.46 14.60 51.65
CA ARG A 141 9.35 15.77 51.57
C ARG A 141 8.79 16.97 52.33
N THR A 142 7.51 17.28 52.18
CA THR A 142 6.88 18.44 52.85
C THR A 142 6.77 18.23 54.35
N LYS A 143 6.38 17.04 54.80
CA LYS A 143 6.28 16.71 56.23
C LYS A 143 7.63 16.79 56.96
N ARG A 144 8.74 16.44 56.30
CA ARG A 144 10.09 16.55 56.87
C ARG A 144 10.56 17.99 57.08
N ASN A 145 9.96 18.96 56.39
CA ASN A 145 10.36 20.37 56.41
C ASN A 145 9.49 21.26 57.32
N GLN A 146 8.55 20.69 58.09
CA GLN A 146 7.78 21.46 59.07
C GLN A 146 8.56 21.53 60.40
N PRO A 147 8.93 22.74 60.89
CA PRO A 147 9.49 22.89 62.23
C PRO A 147 8.42 22.58 63.28
N SER A 148 8.84 21.84 64.32
CA SER A 148 8.02 21.46 65.50
C SER A 148 7.52 22.66 66.30
#